data_AF-A0A9E6JZV7-F1
#
_entry.id   AF-A0A9E6JZV7-F1
#
_cell.length_a   1.000
_cell.length_b   1.000
_cell.length_c   1.000
_cell.angle_alpha   90.00
_cell.angle_beta   90.00
_cell.angle_gamma   90.00
#
_symmetry.space_group_name_H-M   'P 1'
#
loop_
_entity.id
_entity.type
_entity.pdbx_description
1 polymer ?
#
loop_
_entity_poly.entity_id
_entity_poly.type
_entity_poly.pdbx_seq_one_letter_code
_entity_poly.pdbx_strand_id
1 'polypeptide(L)'
;LTGYGCLYIGSRSGFFVVTTDRAVIPDNTIFEFSLTVRDPNFHGYTALTLPSRTIRELYHKEEKKTYRYKENVPVWSNTAGASRTSGSGKTLFLSKDVQSMQPEDGVESLILKSGGLWQLTSDQPSADTQEIGSPVSALPVFASQADIPTLVAPEGLSGVPGRGIQLTDELPNNIFGLIRLAAVRPSDPDFSFIDNSGHAKTAYPVYQLRFKSRSTYRQYFDKKTSASLSSESSALPLTFFGNAGTKQKPQADRIDVKKAGNKITKLVSEIFI
;
A
#
# COMPACT_ATOMS: atom_id res chain seq x y z
N LEU A 1 -18.68 8.80 -11.09
CA LEU A 1 -19.01 9.94 -10.19
C LEU A 1 -20.00 10.89 -10.85
N THR A 2 -19.65 11.56 -11.95
CA THR A 2 -20.53 12.55 -12.62
C THR A 2 -21.89 12.00 -13.02
N GLY A 3 -21.96 10.74 -13.50
CA GLY A 3 -23.21 10.07 -13.85
C GLY A 3 -24.19 9.88 -12.68
N TYR A 4 -23.73 10.02 -11.43
CA TYR A 4 -24.56 9.95 -10.23
C TYR A 4 -24.70 11.31 -9.52
N GLY A 5 -24.37 12.41 -10.20
CA GLY A 5 -24.40 13.76 -9.59
C GLY A 5 -23.39 13.97 -8.46
N CYS A 6 -22.38 13.10 -8.36
CA CYS A 6 -21.38 13.19 -7.29
C CYS A 6 -20.28 14.21 -7.61
N LEU A 7 -19.86 14.96 -6.60
CA LEU A 7 -18.72 15.86 -6.63
C LEU A 7 -17.55 15.27 -5.83
N TYR A 8 -16.36 15.28 -6.42
CA TYR A 8 -15.10 14.93 -5.77
C TYR A 8 -14.42 16.18 -5.19
N ILE A 9 -14.03 16.13 -3.93
CA ILE A 9 -13.35 17.24 -3.23
C ILE A 9 -12.07 16.72 -2.60
N GLY A 10 -10.91 17.16 -3.12
CA GLY A 10 -9.61 16.84 -2.55
C GLY A 10 -9.30 17.65 -1.29
N SER A 11 -8.53 17.06 -0.38
CA SER A 11 -8.00 17.70 0.83
C SER A 11 -6.53 17.33 1.05
N ARG A 12 -5.87 17.92 2.05
CA ARG A 12 -4.50 17.55 2.42
C ARG A 12 -4.37 16.12 2.96
N SER A 13 -5.44 15.58 3.53
CA SER A 13 -5.41 14.29 4.24
C SER A 13 -6.14 13.17 3.49
N GLY A 14 -6.67 13.45 2.30
CA GLY A 14 -7.50 12.51 1.54
C GLY A 14 -8.49 13.26 0.65
N PHE A 15 -9.69 12.72 0.50
CA PHE A 15 -10.75 13.33 -0.30
C PHE A 15 -12.13 12.97 0.23
N PHE A 16 -13.13 13.71 -0.23
CA PHE A 16 -14.54 13.47 0.02
C PHE A 16 -15.26 13.32 -1.31
N VAL A 17 -16.30 12.50 -1.30
CA VAL A 17 -17.28 12.40 -2.39
C VAL A 17 -18.62 12.76 -1.81
N VAL A 18 -19.24 13.79 -2.37
CA VAL A 18 -20.54 14.29 -1.93
C VAL A 18 -21.53 14.18 -3.09
N THR A 19 -22.79 13.99 -2.78
CA THR A 19 -23.88 13.97 -3.78
C THR A 19 -25.11 14.65 -3.20
N THR A 20 -26.10 14.91 -4.04
CA THR A 20 -27.38 15.47 -3.58
C THR A 20 -28.19 14.39 -2.86
N ASP A 21 -29.06 14.81 -1.94
CA ASP A 21 -29.98 13.93 -1.22
C ASP A 21 -30.97 13.17 -2.12
N ARG A 22 -31.15 13.64 -3.37
CA ARG A 22 -32.01 13.02 -4.38
C ARG A 22 -31.30 12.02 -5.29
N ALA A 23 -29.97 11.92 -5.22
CA ALA A 23 -29.23 11.03 -6.10
C ALA A 23 -29.37 9.58 -5.63
N VAL A 24 -29.90 8.72 -6.51
CA VAL A 24 -29.97 7.28 -6.28
C VAL A 24 -28.72 6.62 -6.88
N ILE A 25 -27.97 5.92 -6.03
CA ILE A 25 -26.79 5.15 -6.38
C ILE A 25 -27.15 3.67 -6.25
N PRO A 26 -27.10 2.89 -7.35
CA PRO A 26 -27.34 1.45 -7.33
C PRO A 26 -26.42 0.71 -6.34
N ASP A 27 -26.92 -0.35 -5.72
CA ASP A 27 -26.21 -1.16 -4.72
C ASP A 27 -24.95 -1.85 -5.26
N ASN A 28 -24.95 -2.19 -6.55
CA ASN A 28 -23.82 -2.75 -7.27
C ASN A 28 -22.81 -1.71 -7.77
N THR A 29 -23.00 -0.43 -7.45
CA THR A 29 -22.09 0.64 -7.89
C THR A 29 -20.73 0.51 -7.24
N ILE A 30 -19.68 0.71 -8.04
CA ILE A 30 -18.30 0.76 -7.59
C ILE A 30 -17.72 2.13 -7.94
N PHE A 31 -17.16 2.81 -6.94
CA PHE A 31 -16.35 4.01 -7.15
C PHE A 31 -14.86 3.64 -7.13
N GLU A 32 -14.17 4.00 -8.20
CA GLU A 32 -12.74 3.78 -8.35
C GLU A 32 -11.96 5.09 -8.34
N PHE A 33 -10.85 5.11 -7.60
CA PHE A 33 -9.94 6.25 -7.50
C PHE A 33 -8.51 5.78 -7.74
N SER A 34 -7.89 6.30 -8.80
CA SER A 34 -6.48 6.04 -9.08
C SER A 34 -5.59 6.93 -8.21
N LEU A 35 -4.59 6.33 -7.58
CA LEU A 35 -3.60 7.02 -6.77
C LEU A 35 -2.32 7.17 -7.56
N THR A 36 -1.74 8.36 -7.57
CA THR A 36 -0.43 8.66 -8.16
C THR A 36 0.46 9.30 -7.11
N VAL A 37 1.76 9.00 -7.14
CA VAL A 37 2.75 9.61 -6.25
C VAL A 37 3.21 10.91 -6.86
N ARG A 38 3.09 12.02 -6.11
CA ARG A 38 3.55 13.35 -6.53
C ARG A 38 4.93 13.72 -5.99
N ASP A 39 5.20 13.37 -4.73
CA ASP A 39 6.49 13.63 -4.08
C ASP A 39 7.38 12.39 -4.18
N PRO A 40 8.54 12.46 -4.86
CA PRO A 40 9.45 11.33 -4.98
C PRO A 40 9.99 10.81 -3.64
N ASN A 41 10.03 11.66 -2.59
CA ASN A 41 10.44 11.24 -1.24
C ASN A 41 9.53 10.18 -0.64
N PHE A 42 8.33 10.00 -1.18
CA PHE A 42 7.44 8.90 -0.81
C PHE A 42 8.13 7.54 -0.96
N HIS A 43 8.91 7.33 -2.02
CA HIS A 43 9.66 6.09 -2.27
C HIS A 43 10.87 5.91 -1.34
N GLY A 44 11.39 7.01 -0.79
CA GLY A 44 12.42 6.98 0.25
C GLY A 44 11.86 6.55 1.59
N TYR A 45 10.73 7.14 2.01
CA TYR A 45 10.23 6.91 3.37
C TYR A 45 9.23 5.78 3.54
N THR A 46 8.55 5.36 2.48
CA THR A 46 7.41 4.45 2.57
C THR A 46 7.81 3.02 2.20
N ALA A 47 7.41 2.06 3.04
CA ALA A 47 7.56 0.64 2.76
C ALA A 47 6.72 0.20 1.55
N LEU A 48 7.06 -0.93 0.93
CA LEU A 48 6.37 -1.54 -0.22
C LEU A 48 6.41 -0.65 -1.48
N THR A 49 7.49 0.10 -1.59
CA THR A 49 7.75 0.96 -2.75
C THR A 49 8.89 0.45 -3.63
N LEU A 50 9.63 -0.56 -3.16
CA LEU A 50 10.70 -1.23 -3.91
C LEU A 50 10.24 -2.25 -4.96
N PRO A 51 9.11 -2.99 -4.79
CA PRO A 51 8.67 -3.92 -5.82
C PRO A 51 8.52 -3.25 -7.18
N SER A 52 9.03 -3.89 -8.24
CA SER A 52 8.95 -3.36 -9.61
C SER A 52 7.50 -3.19 -10.06
N ARG A 53 7.21 -2.13 -10.81
CA ARG A 53 5.86 -1.82 -11.30
C ARG A 53 5.82 -1.66 -12.81
N THR A 54 6.45 -2.62 -13.48
CA THR A 54 6.58 -2.66 -14.94
C THR A 54 5.22 -2.86 -15.60
N ILE A 55 5.03 -2.21 -16.74
CA ILE A 55 3.89 -2.46 -17.64
C ILE A 55 4.32 -3.51 -18.66
N ARG A 56 3.54 -4.59 -18.77
CA ARG A 56 3.66 -5.59 -19.83
C ARG A 56 2.52 -5.46 -20.81
N GLU A 57 2.84 -5.49 -22.10
CA GLU A 57 1.87 -5.48 -23.18
C GLU A 57 1.92 -6.83 -23.90
N LEU A 58 0.79 -7.52 -23.94
CA LEU A 58 0.68 -8.90 -24.41
C LEU A 58 -0.40 -8.98 -25.48
N TYR A 59 -0.01 -9.38 -26.68
CA TYR A 59 -0.94 -9.54 -27.80
C TYR A 59 -1.64 -10.90 -27.72
N HIS A 60 -2.95 -10.88 -27.57
CA HIS A 60 -3.81 -12.06 -27.61
C HIS A 60 -4.27 -12.30 -29.05
N LYS A 61 -3.79 -13.40 -29.65
CA LYS A 61 -4.03 -13.70 -31.07
C LYS A 61 -5.48 -14.03 -31.38
N GLU A 62 -6.17 -14.71 -30.47
CA GLU A 62 -7.55 -15.17 -30.67
C GLU A 62 -8.53 -14.00 -30.70
N GLU A 63 -8.43 -13.08 -29.73
CA GLU A 63 -9.25 -11.86 -29.69
C GLU A 63 -8.69 -10.71 -30.53
N LYS A 64 -7.48 -10.87 -31.10
CA LYS A 64 -6.75 -9.82 -31.83
C LYS A 64 -6.61 -8.52 -31.01
N LYS A 65 -6.36 -8.66 -29.71
CA LYS A 65 -6.35 -7.56 -28.74
C LYS A 65 -5.04 -7.52 -27.96
N THR A 66 -4.52 -6.32 -27.71
CA THR A 66 -3.38 -6.13 -26.80
C THR A 66 -3.89 -5.89 -25.38
N TYR A 67 -3.50 -6.76 -24.46
CA TYR A 67 -3.73 -6.61 -23.03
C TYR A 67 -2.54 -5.90 -22.38
N ARG A 68 -2.82 -4.93 -21.52
CA ARG A 68 -1.80 -4.19 -20.76
C ARG A 68 -1.94 -4.54 -19.29
N TYR A 69 -0.88 -5.01 -18.66
CA TYR A 69 -0.85 -5.35 -17.24
C TYR A 69 0.22 -4.55 -16.54
N LYS A 70 -0.07 -4.04 -15.34
CA LYS A 70 0.92 -3.38 -14.49
C LYS A 70 1.15 -4.19 -13.22
N GLU A 71 2.40 -4.59 -13.03
CA GLU A 71 2.83 -5.41 -11.90
C GLU A 71 2.73 -4.65 -10.56
N ASN A 72 2.47 -5.39 -9.48
CA ASN A 72 2.59 -4.92 -8.10
C ASN A 72 1.82 -3.63 -7.77
N VAL A 73 0.67 -3.43 -8.44
CA VAL A 73 -0.25 -2.33 -8.12
C VAL A 73 -1.25 -2.81 -7.06
N PRO A 74 -1.22 -2.27 -5.83
CA PRO A 74 -2.19 -2.61 -4.80
C PRO A 74 -3.60 -2.09 -5.15
N VAL A 75 -4.60 -2.86 -4.74
CA VAL A 75 -6.01 -2.50 -4.81
C VAL A 75 -6.61 -2.57 -3.41
N TRP A 76 -7.01 -1.42 -2.89
CA TRP A 76 -7.62 -1.27 -1.57
C TRP A 76 -9.13 -1.14 -1.70
N SER A 77 -9.88 -1.78 -0.81
CA SER A 77 -11.35 -1.82 -0.93
C SER A 77 -12.04 -1.86 0.41
N ASN A 78 -13.27 -1.32 0.48
CA ASN A 78 -14.10 -1.45 1.67
C ASN A 78 -14.61 -2.88 1.86
N THR A 79 -14.73 -3.69 0.80
CA THR A 79 -15.23 -5.07 0.92
C THR A 79 -14.16 -6.04 1.41
N ALA A 80 -12.90 -5.83 1.02
CA ALA A 80 -11.76 -6.64 1.43
C ALA A 80 -11.00 -6.06 2.64
N GLY A 81 -11.21 -4.79 2.96
CA GLY A 81 -10.52 -4.08 4.03
C GLY A 81 -10.83 -4.63 5.42
N ALA A 82 -9.89 -4.46 6.34
CA ALA A 82 -10.02 -4.93 7.71
C ALA A 82 -10.52 -3.84 8.66
N SER A 83 -11.51 -4.19 9.48
CA SER A 83 -12.02 -3.33 10.54
C SER A 83 -11.17 -3.48 11.80
N ARG A 84 -11.02 -2.39 12.56
CA ARG A 84 -10.53 -2.41 13.95
C ARG A 84 -11.58 -1.77 14.86
N THR A 85 -11.40 -1.99 16.16
CA THR A 85 -12.27 -1.48 17.24
C THR A 85 -13.75 -1.87 17.04
N SER A 86 -14.64 -1.34 17.87
CA SER A 86 -16.08 -1.65 17.83
C SER A 86 -16.92 -0.42 18.20
N GLY A 87 -18.22 -0.48 17.93
CA GLY A 87 -19.17 0.60 18.26
C GLY A 87 -18.85 1.90 17.52
N SER A 88 -19.02 3.04 18.19
CA SER A 88 -18.78 4.37 17.60
C SER A 88 -17.32 4.66 17.25
N GLY A 89 -16.37 3.91 17.82
CA GLY A 89 -14.94 4.05 17.51
C GLY A 89 -14.46 3.16 16.36
N LYS A 90 -15.36 2.37 15.76
CA LYS A 90 -15.05 1.39 14.72
C LYS A 90 -14.43 2.07 13.50
N THR A 91 -13.34 1.52 13.01
CA THR A 91 -12.60 2.08 11.87
C THR A 91 -12.38 1.02 10.83
N LEU A 92 -12.68 1.34 9.56
CA LEU A 92 -12.31 0.50 8.42
C LEU A 92 -11.02 0.99 7.79
N PHE A 93 -10.03 0.11 7.76
CA PHE A 93 -8.86 0.27 6.94
C PHE A 93 -9.08 -0.45 5.60
N LEU A 94 -8.79 0.22 4.48
CA LEU A 94 -9.04 -0.35 3.15
C LEU A 94 -8.05 -1.46 2.75
N SER A 95 -6.98 -1.63 3.53
CA SER A 95 -6.03 -2.73 3.39
C SER A 95 -6.55 -3.99 4.08
N LYS A 96 -6.19 -5.15 3.52
CA LYS A 96 -6.49 -6.46 4.11
C LYS A 96 -5.68 -6.68 5.38
N ASP A 97 -6.12 -7.62 6.22
CA ASP A 97 -5.29 -8.08 7.32
C ASP A 97 -3.96 -8.67 6.81
N VAL A 98 -2.90 -8.36 7.53
CA VAL A 98 -1.55 -8.83 7.23
C VAL A 98 -1.48 -10.34 7.44
N GLN A 99 -0.87 -11.04 6.48
CA GLN A 99 -0.78 -12.50 6.47
C GLN A 99 0.52 -13.00 7.08
N SER A 100 0.59 -14.31 7.33
CA SER A 100 1.85 -14.96 7.69
C SER A 100 2.84 -14.88 6.53
N MET A 101 4.13 -14.84 6.85
CA MET A 101 5.23 -14.77 5.89
C MET A 101 5.10 -15.85 4.79
N GLN A 102 5.19 -15.43 3.53
CA GLN A 102 5.20 -16.29 2.35
C GLN A 102 6.60 -16.34 1.70
N PRO A 103 6.93 -17.40 0.94
CA PRO A 103 8.23 -17.52 0.28
C PRO A 103 8.54 -16.38 -0.71
N GLU A 104 7.53 -15.80 -1.34
CA GLU A 104 7.65 -14.69 -2.30
C GLU A 104 7.72 -13.31 -1.64
N ASP A 105 7.53 -13.21 -0.33
CA ASP A 105 7.62 -11.93 0.38
C ASP A 105 9.05 -11.36 0.26
N GLY A 106 9.17 -10.17 -0.34
CA GLY A 106 10.43 -9.45 -0.43
C GLY A 106 10.68 -8.55 0.77
N VAL A 107 11.84 -7.90 0.79
CA VAL A 107 12.14 -6.81 1.72
C VAL A 107 10.98 -5.80 1.79
N GLU A 108 10.79 -5.19 2.94
CA GLU A 108 9.68 -4.29 3.29
C GLU A 108 8.32 -4.93 3.51
N SER A 109 8.12 -6.20 3.12
CA SER A 109 6.85 -6.92 3.32
C SER A 109 6.43 -6.91 4.78
N LEU A 110 5.13 -6.74 5.02
CA LEU A 110 4.55 -6.81 6.34
C LEU A 110 4.07 -8.23 6.59
N ILE A 111 4.40 -8.79 7.74
CA ILE A 111 4.08 -10.18 8.07
C ILE A 111 3.55 -10.31 9.50
N LEU A 112 2.72 -11.33 9.70
CA LEU A 112 2.30 -11.80 11.01
C LEU A 112 3.33 -12.82 11.53
N LYS A 113 3.88 -12.59 12.72
CA LYS A 113 4.79 -13.52 13.40
C LYS A 113 4.56 -13.45 14.91
N SER A 114 4.28 -14.61 15.51
CA SER A 114 4.01 -14.74 16.96
C SER A 114 2.95 -13.77 17.49
N GLY A 115 1.88 -13.51 16.71
CA GLY A 115 0.80 -12.58 17.08
C GLY A 115 1.13 -11.09 16.98
N GLY A 116 2.39 -10.74 16.67
CA GLY A 116 2.85 -9.38 16.40
C GLY A 116 2.91 -9.06 14.91
N LEU A 117 2.97 -7.77 14.61
CA LEU A 117 3.22 -7.24 13.27
C LEU A 117 4.72 -7.00 13.09
N TRP A 118 5.29 -7.51 12.00
CA TRP A 118 6.70 -7.37 11.68
C TRP A 118 6.88 -6.87 10.25
N GLN A 119 8.04 -6.28 9.97
CA GLN A 119 8.49 -5.89 8.64
C GLN A 119 9.74 -6.68 8.26
N LEU A 120 9.79 -7.21 7.03
CA LEU A 120 11.01 -7.78 6.48
C LEU A 120 12.04 -6.68 6.20
N THR A 121 13.28 -6.86 6.64
CA THR A 121 14.39 -5.92 6.42
C THR A 121 15.43 -6.43 5.42
N SER A 122 15.23 -7.65 4.92
CA SER A 122 15.94 -8.26 3.79
C SER A 122 14.98 -9.16 2.99
N ASP A 123 15.42 -9.66 1.84
CA ASP A 123 14.66 -10.61 1.02
C ASP A 123 14.70 -12.03 1.59
N GLN A 124 13.71 -12.84 1.23
CA GLN A 124 13.70 -14.30 1.41
C GLN A 124 14.74 -15.01 0.51
N PRO A 125 15.12 -16.27 0.82
CA PRO A 125 14.82 -17.00 2.06
C PRO A 125 15.61 -16.47 3.26
N SER A 126 15.13 -16.75 4.48
CA SER A 126 15.78 -16.36 5.75
C SER A 126 15.90 -14.85 5.91
N ALA A 127 14.79 -14.14 5.68
CA ALA A 127 14.77 -12.69 5.82
C ALA A 127 14.95 -12.26 7.28
N ASP A 128 15.75 -11.21 7.48
CA ASP A 128 15.77 -10.47 8.73
C ASP A 128 14.43 -9.74 8.92
N THR A 129 14.07 -9.51 10.19
CA THR A 129 12.77 -8.92 10.55
C THR A 129 12.91 -7.86 11.62
N GLN A 130 12.11 -6.81 11.53
CA GLN A 130 11.95 -5.79 12.57
C GLN A 130 10.52 -5.82 13.11
N GLU A 131 10.36 -5.94 14.42
CA GLU A 131 9.04 -5.86 15.05
C GLU A 131 8.51 -4.43 14.95
N ILE A 132 7.24 -4.31 14.57
CA ILE A 132 6.49 -3.05 14.57
C ILE A 132 5.70 -2.91 15.87
N GLY A 133 5.08 -4.00 16.33
CA GLY A 133 4.40 -4.06 17.61
C GLY A 133 3.52 -5.29 17.78
N SER A 134 3.06 -5.50 19.01
CA SER A 134 2.21 -6.61 19.42
C SER A 134 1.25 -6.18 20.54
N PRO A 135 0.00 -6.67 20.57
CA PRO A 135 -0.62 -7.57 19.59
C PRO A 135 -1.01 -6.84 18.30
N VAL A 136 -1.01 -7.54 17.16
CA VAL A 136 -1.40 -6.97 15.85
C VAL A 136 -2.81 -6.36 15.84
N SER A 137 -3.71 -6.89 16.65
CA SER A 137 -5.10 -6.42 16.77
C SER A 137 -5.22 -5.03 17.40
N ALA A 138 -4.21 -4.58 18.15
CA ALA A 138 -4.15 -3.24 18.72
C ALA A 138 -3.54 -2.20 17.76
N LEU A 139 -3.02 -2.64 16.61
CA LEU A 139 -2.38 -1.76 15.63
C LEU A 139 -3.34 -1.37 14.49
N PRO A 140 -3.11 -0.21 13.85
CA PRO A 140 -3.70 0.09 12.55
C PRO A 140 -3.35 -0.97 11.51
N VAL A 141 -4.22 -1.14 10.51
CA VAL A 141 -3.91 -1.98 9.34
C VAL A 141 -3.19 -1.11 8.32
N PHE A 142 -1.97 -1.51 7.97
CA PHE A 142 -1.15 -0.84 6.98
C PHE A 142 -1.25 -1.53 5.64
N ALA A 143 -1.16 -0.76 4.55
CA ALA A 143 -1.01 -1.28 3.20
C ALA A 143 0.07 -2.37 3.18
N SER A 144 -0.26 -3.51 2.58
CA SER A 144 0.57 -4.71 2.58
C SER A 144 0.66 -5.31 1.18
N GLN A 145 1.61 -6.24 0.99
CA GLN A 145 1.75 -7.00 -0.25
C GLN A 145 0.50 -7.85 -0.55
N ALA A 146 -0.32 -8.18 0.45
CA ALA A 146 -1.59 -8.89 0.28
C ALA A 146 -2.66 -8.07 -0.46
N ASP A 147 -2.50 -6.74 -0.52
CA ASP A 147 -3.40 -5.84 -1.26
C ASP A 147 -3.19 -5.91 -2.78
N ILE A 148 -2.11 -6.53 -3.25
CA ILE A 148 -1.86 -6.70 -4.68
C ILE A 148 -2.67 -7.91 -5.17
N PRO A 149 -3.66 -7.74 -6.06
CA PRO A 149 -4.49 -8.86 -6.48
C PRO A 149 -3.72 -9.79 -7.41
N THR A 150 -4.11 -11.07 -7.41
CA THR A 150 -3.66 -12.05 -8.40
C THR A 150 -4.29 -11.72 -9.74
N LEU A 151 -3.50 -11.82 -10.82
CA LEU A 151 -3.99 -11.68 -12.17
C LEU A 151 -4.33 -13.04 -12.75
N VAL A 152 -5.52 -13.14 -13.35
CA VAL A 152 -5.94 -14.33 -14.10
C VAL A 152 -5.78 -14.00 -15.58
N ALA A 153 -4.97 -14.81 -16.27
CA ALA A 153 -4.79 -14.66 -17.71
C ALA A 153 -6.04 -15.12 -18.46
N PRO A 154 -6.48 -14.39 -19.51
CA PRO A 154 -7.37 -14.95 -20.51
C PRO A 154 -6.80 -16.26 -21.07
N GLU A 155 -7.67 -17.20 -21.43
CA GLU A 155 -7.27 -18.46 -22.05
C GLU A 155 -6.42 -18.18 -23.31
N GLY A 156 -5.35 -18.94 -23.50
CA GLY A 156 -4.43 -18.75 -24.63
C GLY A 156 -3.46 -17.55 -24.51
N LEU A 157 -3.56 -16.70 -23.48
CA LEU A 157 -2.61 -15.60 -23.24
C LEU A 157 -1.50 -16.00 -22.27
N SER A 158 -0.26 -16.10 -22.75
CA SER A 158 0.92 -16.38 -21.93
C SER A 158 1.67 -15.11 -21.51
N GLY A 159 2.46 -15.20 -20.43
CA GLY A 159 3.34 -14.11 -19.97
C GLY A 159 2.67 -13.04 -19.09
N VAL A 160 1.40 -13.24 -18.71
CA VAL A 160 0.68 -12.40 -17.75
C VAL A 160 1.42 -12.44 -16.39
N PRO A 161 1.72 -11.29 -15.78
CA PRO A 161 2.38 -11.29 -14.48
C PRO A 161 1.47 -11.89 -13.41
N GLY A 162 2.04 -12.51 -12.37
CA GLY A 162 1.24 -13.20 -11.35
C GLY A 162 0.35 -12.28 -10.51
N ARG A 163 0.78 -11.03 -10.26
CA ARG A 163 0.07 -10.07 -9.41
C ARG A 163 0.15 -8.64 -9.94
N GLY A 164 -0.92 -7.88 -9.76
CA GLY A 164 -1.03 -6.49 -10.23
C GLY A 164 -2.43 -6.21 -10.77
N ILE A 165 -2.54 -5.28 -11.72
CA ILE A 165 -3.82 -4.95 -12.36
C ILE A 165 -3.71 -4.99 -13.88
N GLN A 166 -4.83 -5.27 -14.55
CA GLN A 166 -4.98 -4.93 -15.95
C GLN A 166 -5.17 -3.41 -16.06
N LEU A 167 -4.42 -2.77 -16.94
CA LEU A 167 -4.61 -1.37 -17.29
C LEU A 167 -5.66 -1.29 -18.40
N THR A 168 -6.75 -0.57 -18.12
CA THR A 168 -7.73 -0.12 -19.12
C THR A 168 -7.34 1.28 -19.61
N ASP A 169 -8.00 1.75 -20.66
CA ASP A 169 -7.74 3.10 -21.22
C ASP A 169 -8.08 4.23 -20.24
N GLU A 170 -8.89 3.95 -19.22
CA GLU A 170 -9.27 4.90 -18.17
C GLU A 170 -8.21 5.02 -17.06
N LEU A 171 -7.28 4.06 -16.97
CA LEU A 171 -6.26 4.04 -15.92
C LEU A 171 -4.93 4.62 -16.42
N PRO A 172 -4.35 5.60 -15.70
CA PRO A 172 -3.11 6.21 -16.13
C PRO A 172 -1.92 5.27 -15.94
N ASN A 173 -0.96 5.31 -16.87
CA ASN A 173 0.25 4.47 -16.83
C ASN A 173 1.08 4.68 -15.55
N ASN A 174 1.04 5.86 -14.93
CA ASN A 174 1.78 6.18 -13.70
C ASN A 174 1.03 5.83 -12.40
N ILE A 175 -0.06 5.05 -12.47
CA ILE A 175 -0.82 4.63 -11.30
C ILE A 175 0.06 3.90 -10.26
N PHE A 176 -0.04 4.34 -9.01
CA PHE A 176 0.58 3.71 -7.85
C PHE A 176 -0.37 2.70 -7.19
N GLY A 177 -1.65 2.96 -7.14
CA GLY A 177 -2.62 2.04 -6.54
C GLY A 177 -4.04 2.43 -6.88
N LEU A 178 -4.98 1.57 -6.56
CA LEU A 178 -6.40 1.78 -6.82
C LEU A 178 -7.17 1.68 -5.50
N ILE A 179 -8.04 2.65 -5.23
CA ILE A 179 -9.08 2.52 -4.22
C ILE A 179 -10.37 2.14 -4.93
N ARG A 180 -10.99 1.03 -4.52
CA ARG A 180 -12.24 0.50 -5.07
C ARG A 180 -13.29 0.39 -3.97
N LEU A 181 -14.27 1.28 -3.97
CA LEU A 181 -15.33 1.32 -2.96
C LEU A 181 -16.64 0.81 -3.56
N ALA A 182 -17.18 -0.28 -3.03
CA ALA A 182 -18.52 -0.75 -3.37
C ALA A 182 -19.57 0.01 -2.54
N ALA A 183 -20.72 0.31 -3.14
CA ALA A 183 -21.81 1.02 -2.48
C ALA A 183 -22.29 0.30 -1.23
N VAL A 184 -22.41 -1.02 -1.33
CA VAL A 184 -22.76 -1.91 -0.22
C VAL A 184 -21.56 -2.75 0.20
N ARG A 185 -21.32 -2.81 1.51
CA ARG A 185 -20.46 -3.81 2.16
C ARG A 185 -21.34 -4.80 2.93
N PRO A 186 -21.63 -5.98 2.38
CA PRO A 186 -22.57 -6.92 2.99
C PRO A 186 -22.16 -7.42 4.38
N SER A 187 -20.85 -7.60 4.59
CA SER A 187 -20.31 -8.10 5.86
C SER A 187 -20.38 -7.09 7.00
N ASP A 188 -20.52 -5.79 6.67
CA ASP A 188 -20.49 -4.72 7.65
C ASP A 188 -21.16 -3.45 7.08
N PRO A 189 -22.50 -3.34 7.22
CA PRO A 189 -23.27 -2.26 6.62
C PRO A 189 -22.89 -0.86 7.09
N ASP A 190 -22.20 -0.72 8.24
CA ASP A 190 -21.69 0.57 8.72
C ASP A 190 -20.77 1.24 7.69
N PHE A 191 -20.09 0.42 6.89
CA PHE A 191 -19.14 0.85 5.86
C PHE A 191 -19.69 0.72 4.42
N SER A 192 -21.01 0.60 4.28
CA SER A 192 -21.73 0.93 3.05
C SER A 192 -21.89 2.45 2.97
N PHE A 193 -21.67 3.05 1.79
CA PHE A 193 -21.86 4.48 1.61
C PHE A 193 -23.28 4.87 1.18
N ILE A 194 -24.12 3.89 0.84
CA ILE A 194 -25.56 4.08 0.59
C ILE A 194 -26.43 3.47 1.69
N ASP A 195 -27.65 3.96 1.83
CA ASP A 195 -28.72 3.36 2.62
C ASP A 195 -29.54 2.32 1.82
N ASN A 196 -30.59 1.77 2.45
CA ASN A 196 -31.45 0.77 1.83
C ASN A 196 -32.32 1.32 0.67
N SER A 197 -32.37 2.64 0.49
CA SER A 197 -33.06 3.32 -0.59
C SER A 197 -32.11 3.76 -1.71
N GLY A 198 -30.82 3.44 -1.62
CA GLY A 198 -29.82 3.82 -2.61
C GLY A 198 -29.30 5.24 -2.45
N HIS A 199 -29.66 5.97 -1.39
CA HIS A 199 -29.17 7.32 -1.16
C HIS A 199 -27.87 7.30 -0.36
N ALA A 200 -27.00 8.29 -0.59
CA ALA A 200 -25.80 8.44 0.22
C ALA A 200 -26.17 8.68 1.70
N LYS A 201 -25.50 7.96 2.61
CA LYS A 201 -25.80 8.09 4.04
C LYS A 201 -25.43 9.46 4.58
N THR A 202 -26.32 10.03 5.42
CA THR A 202 -26.02 11.25 6.19
C THR A 202 -24.91 11.02 7.22
N ALA A 203 -24.95 9.88 7.92
CA ALA A 203 -23.82 9.37 8.70
C ALA A 203 -22.87 8.62 7.75
N TYR A 204 -22.01 9.36 7.07
CA TYR A 204 -21.13 8.84 6.03
C TYR A 204 -20.01 7.97 6.62
N PRO A 205 -19.63 6.86 5.95
CA PRO A 205 -18.50 6.06 6.38
C PRO A 205 -17.18 6.80 6.12
N VAL A 206 -16.22 6.63 7.04
CA VAL A 206 -14.85 7.09 6.87
C VAL A 206 -13.95 5.87 6.67
N TYR A 207 -13.20 5.89 5.57
CA TYR A 207 -12.24 4.86 5.23
C TYR A 207 -10.82 5.35 5.47
N GLN A 208 -9.96 4.49 6.01
CA GLN A 208 -8.56 4.81 6.23
C GLN A 208 -7.65 3.98 5.33
N LEU A 209 -6.67 4.62 4.72
CA LEU A 209 -5.54 3.96 4.10
C LEU A 209 -4.29 4.43 4.84
N ARG A 210 -3.55 3.48 5.42
CA ARG A 210 -2.34 3.77 6.19
C ARG A 210 -1.15 3.16 5.48
N PHE A 211 -0.09 3.95 5.34
CA PHE A 211 1.20 3.48 4.84
C PHE A 211 2.18 3.39 5.99
N LYS A 212 2.97 2.31 6.02
CA LYS A 212 4.02 2.15 7.01
C LYS A 212 5.31 2.79 6.51
N SER A 213 5.96 3.58 7.37
CA SER A 213 7.32 4.04 7.09
C SER A 213 8.29 2.86 7.10
N ARG A 214 9.23 2.84 6.15
CA ARG A 214 10.29 1.84 6.00
C ARG A 214 11.14 1.75 7.27
N SER A 215 11.66 0.56 7.56
CA SER A 215 12.70 0.36 8.59
C SER A 215 14.05 0.19 7.91
N THR A 216 15.09 0.88 8.40
CA THR A 216 16.44 0.88 7.80
C THR A 216 17.51 0.74 8.88
N TYR A 217 18.65 0.18 8.49
CA TYR A 217 19.88 0.25 9.28
C TYR A 217 20.51 1.62 9.10
N ARG A 218 20.86 2.29 10.18
CA ARG A 218 21.51 3.61 10.08
C ARG A 218 23.01 3.45 10.07
N GLN A 219 23.67 4.06 9.08
CA GLN A 219 25.11 4.12 8.98
C GLN A 219 25.57 5.58 9.03
N TYR A 220 26.48 5.86 9.95
CA TYR A 220 27.00 7.21 10.19
C TYR A 220 28.36 7.36 9.52
N PHE A 221 28.52 8.47 8.82
CA PHE A 221 29.73 8.84 8.09
C PHE A 221 30.20 10.22 8.54
N ASP A 222 31.51 10.44 8.49
CA ASP A 222 32.10 11.75 8.72
C ASP A 222 31.77 12.68 7.54
N LYS A 223 31.22 13.86 7.82
CA LYS A 223 30.76 14.79 6.79
C LYS A 223 31.87 15.33 5.89
N LYS A 224 33.13 15.38 6.35
CA LYS A 224 34.26 15.95 5.58
C LYS A 224 34.96 14.89 4.74
N THR A 225 35.13 13.69 5.29
CA THR A 225 35.96 12.62 4.72
C THR A 225 35.12 11.52 4.09
N SER A 226 33.81 11.48 4.35
CA SER A 226 32.92 10.37 4.00
C SER A 226 33.34 9.02 4.58
N ALA A 227 34.24 9.01 5.58
CA ALA A 227 34.66 7.79 6.25
C ALA A 227 33.53 7.22 7.11
N SER A 228 33.35 5.91 7.10
CA SER A 228 32.36 5.23 7.95
C SER A 228 32.77 5.33 9.42
N LEU A 229 31.89 5.86 10.26
CA LEU A 229 32.13 6.06 11.69
C LEU A 229 31.51 4.95 12.54
N SER A 230 30.25 4.59 12.27
CA SER A 230 29.51 3.60 13.06
C SER A 230 28.24 3.14 12.35
N SER A 231 27.64 2.05 12.82
CA SER A 231 26.34 1.57 12.36
C SER A 231 25.49 1.11 13.53
N GLU A 232 24.18 1.30 13.42
CA GLU A 232 23.23 0.67 14.35
C GLU A 232 23.21 -0.85 14.13
N SER A 233 23.09 -1.62 15.21
CA SER A 233 23.07 -3.08 15.17
C SER A 233 21.74 -3.65 14.69
N SER A 234 20.65 -2.88 14.77
CA SER A 234 19.32 -3.27 14.33
C SER A 234 18.71 -2.25 13.38
N ALA A 235 17.74 -2.69 12.58
CA ALA A 235 16.93 -1.78 11.78
C ALA A 235 16.07 -0.92 12.70
N LEU A 236 15.88 0.35 12.32
CA LEU A 236 15.05 1.31 13.03
C LEU A 236 14.00 1.87 12.09
N PRO A 237 12.77 2.14 12.57
CA PRO A 237 11.77 2.78 11.73
C PRO A 237 12.25 4.17 11.31
N LEU A 238 12.01 4.51 10.04
CA LEU A 238 12.11 5.88 9.60
C LEU A 238 10.96 6.68 10.21
N THR A 239 11.30 7.83 10.78
CA THR A 239 10.35 8.74 11.41
C THR A 239 10.48 10.10 10.75
N PHE A 240 9.48 10.53 10.00
CA PHE A 240 9.49 11.85 9.35
C PHE A 240 9.57 12.99 10.39
N PHE A 241 8.97 12.79 11.57
CA PHE A 241 8.90 13.77 12.67
C PHE A 241 9.70 13.39 13.93
N GLY A 242 10.58 12.40 13.85
CA GLY A 242 11.24 11.87 15.06
C GLY A 242 12.68 11.43 14.84
N ASN A 243 13.32 11.01 15.92
CA ASN A 243 14.60 10.35 15.91
C ASN A 243 14.48 9.01 16.65
N ALA A 244 14.27 7.92 15.91
CA ALA A 244 14.27 6.57 16.47
C ALA A 244 15.67 6.04 16.86
N GLY A 245 16.73 6.83 16.65
CA GLY A 245 18.11 6.45 16.97
C GLY A 245 18.76 7.47 17.91
N THR A 246 20.03 7.26 18.24
CA THR A 246 20.75 8.06 19.26
C THR A 246 21.44 9.32 18.70
N LYS A 247 21.61 9.41 17.38
CA LYS A 247 22.36 10.48 16.68
C LYS A 247 21.47 11.20 15.66
N GLN A 248 22.04 11.93 14.71
CA GLN A 248 21.28 12.70 13.70
C GLN A 248 20.27 11.83 12.91
N LYS A 249 19.14 12.44 12.51
CA LYS A 249 18.10 11.78 11.72
C LYS A 249 18.53 11.51 10.27
N PRO A 250 18.07 10.40 9.65
CA PRO A 250 18.20 10.15 8.22
C PRO A 250 17.62 11.27 7.34
N GLN A 251 18.17 11.41 6.13
CA GLN A 251 17.53 12.16 5.04
C GLN A 251 16.73 11.22 4.14
N ALA A 252 15.70 11.77 3.47
CA ALA A 252 14.73 11.04 2.66
C ALA A 252 15.35 10.34 1.44
N ASP A 253 16.30 11.05 0.87
CA ASP A 253 16.94 10.84 -0.42
C ASP A 253 18.24 10.04 -0.30
N ARG A 254 18.64 9.68 0.93
CA ARG A 254 19.88 8.95 1.21
C ARG A 254 19.61 7.57 1.80
N ILE A 255 18.89 6.77 1.01
CA ILE A 255 18.66 5.37 1.31
C ILE A 255 19.35 4.53 0.25
N ASP A 256 20.26 3.68 0.70
CA ASP A 256 20.97 2.73 -0.12
C ASP A 256 20.40 1.31 0.07
N VAL A 257 20.38 0.55 -1.02
CA VAL A 257 19.88 -0.82 -1.08
C VAL A 257 21.06 -1.76 -1.24
N LYS A 258 21.50 -2.38 -0.13
CA LYS A 258 22.60 -3.34 -0.19
C LYS A 258 22.10 -4.68 -0.72
N LYS A 259 22.86 -5.25 -1.64
CA LYS A 259 22.51 -6.51 -2.31
C LYS A 259 23.66 -7.52 -2.27
N ALA A 260 23.30 -8.80 -2.27
CA ALA A 260 24.17 -9.92 -2.59
C ALA A 260 23.60 -10.64 -3.82
N GLY A 261 24.21 -10.43 -4.99
CA GLY A 261 23.58 -10.76 -6.26
C GLY A 261 22.29 -9.96 -6.45
N ASN A 262 21.17 -10.66 -6.71
CA ASN A 262 19.86 -10.02 -6.85
C ASN A 262 19.11 -9.84 -5.53
N LYS A 263 19.58 -10.47 -4.45
CA LYS A 263 18.94 -10.46 -3.14
C LYS A 263 19.25 -9.17 -2.39
N ILE A 264 18.23 -8.45 -1.94
CA ILE A 264 18.39 -7.33 -1.02
C ILE A 264 18.71 -7.87 0.38
N THR A 265 19.88 -7.51 0.91
CA THR A 265 20.35 -7.98 2.22
C THR A 265 20.06 -6.98 3.33
N LYS A 266 19.99 -5.67 3.02
CA LYS A 266 19.57 -4.63 3.95
C LYS A 266 19.27 -3.32 3.24
N LEU A 267 18.43 -2.50 3.87
CA LEU A 267 18.20 -1.11 3.53
C LEU A 267 18.98 -0.22 4.50
N VAL A 268 19.81 0.68 3.97
CA VAL A 268 20.71 1.53 4.77
C VAL A 268 20.33 2.98 4.61
N SER A 269 20.14 3.68 5.72
CA SER A 269 20.09 5.14 5.74
C SER A 269 21.47 5.71 6.03
N GLU A 270 22.02 6.46 5.09
CA GLU A 270 23.33 7.09 5.23
C GLU A 270 23.20 8.47 5.88
N ILE A 271 23.95 8.68 6.96
CA ILE A 271 23.84 9.87 7.81
C ILE A 271 25.22 10.49 7.96
N PHE A 272 25.38 11.71 7.48
CA PHE A 272 26.66 12.43 7.52
C PHE A 272 26.64 13.42 8.69
N ILE A 273 27.52 13.20 9.66
CA ILE A 273 27.67 14.00 10.88
C ILE A 273 29.01 14.74 10.90
#